data_AF-A0A662FBD3-F1
#
_entry.id   AF-A0A662FBD3-F1
#
_cell.length_a   1.000
_cell.length_b   1.000
_cell.length_c   1.000
_cell.angle_alpha   90.00
_cell.angle_beta   90.00
_cell.angle_gamma   90.00
#
_symmetry.space_group_name_H-M   'P 1'
#
loop_
_entity.id
_entity.type
_entity.pdbx_description
1 polymer ?
#
loop_
_entity_poly.entity_id
_entity_poly.type
_entity_poly.pdbx_seq_one_letter_code
_entity_poly.pdbx_strand_id
1 'polypeptide(L)'
;MVKIGINGAGGRIGKRLLEFLSQLGLEVVMINDWEPAYEGLSEQSKVERLFEKIAGYDYVTRNKPRVNLRLDGPVIWLGNVALTTKFEREPEAIGWSERGVEIVEECSGAFRSYEKAMRHMYGTVRKVILSAPGDDKIKHACMGVNHNTLSPDDAIISNASCTSKDIAVPLNVLIEELSLKIKGVYFNTVHSATNTQRAPRSIDNILLHTTGASIALKRLLPNIGTVHGRAYRVPTADGSWCDVTVIAESEDYISELDVKRAFVRATANIEFTELYANLLKAKSGISEREVQEKLYVEFLSRLDELEEMYIKRLNVITDPQPGLEAILNSEARKFSANIVLPQVKVTSEFIEEMEGAGEPATGYYLTIINFVAGYDNEAGSAFDQALLTKYIVGLYERGEWS
;
A
#
# COMPACT_ATOMS: atom_id res chain seq x y z
N MET A 1 11.57 18.15 17.07
CA MET A 1 11.20 17.24 15.97
C MET A 1 10.49 16.06 16.61
N VAL A 2 9.45 15.51 15.99
CA VAL A 2 8.70 14.39 16.58
C VAL A 2 9.60 13.15 16.58
N LYS A 3 9.72 12.50 17.73
CA LYS A 3 10.57 11.30 17.89
C LYS A 3 9.79 10.03 17.67
N ILE A 4 10.32 9.16 16.80
CA ILE A 4 9.65 7.95 16.35
C ILE A 4 10.36 6.71 16.90
N GLY A 5 9.56 5.77 17.40
CA GLY A 5 9.97 4.42 17.74
C GLY A 5 9.38 3.40 16.76
N ILE A 6 10.13 2.37 16.38
CA ILE A 6 9.62 1.29 15.51
C ILE A 6 9.60 -0.03 16.27
N ASN A 7 8.44 -0.68 16.37
CA ASN A 7 8.32 -2.04 16.88
C ASN A 7 8.24 -3.06 15.74
N GLY A 8 9.05 -4.13 15.78
CA GLY A 8 9.19 -5.08 14.68
C GLY A 8 10.13 -4.60 13.57
N ALA A 9 11.22 -3.91 13.94
CA ALA A 9 12.14 -3.26 13.00
C ALA A 9 12.89 -4.24 12.07
N GLY A 10 13.13 -5.48 12.50
CA GLY A 10 13.74 -6.54 11.70
C GLY A 10 12.78 -7.20 10.71
N GLY A 11 11.49 -6.89 10.78
CA GLY A 11 10.48 -7.35 9.83
C GLY A 11 10.56 -6.66 8.46
N ARG A 12 9.88 -7.22 7.45
CA ARG A 12 9.87 -6.65 6.08
C ARG A 12 9.39 -5.20 6.04
N ILE A 13 8.31 -4.89 6.78
CA ILE A 13 7.75 -3.53 6.83
C ILE A 13 8.62 -2.61 7.69
N GLY A 14 9.01 -3.04 8.89
CA GLY A 14 9.80 -2.24 9.82
C GLY A 14 11.11 -1.73 9.22
N LYS A 15 11.87 -2.59 8.54
CA LYS A 15 13.14 -2.19 7.90
C LYS A 15 12.96 -1.20 6.75
N ARG A 16 11.87 -1.33 5.98
CA ARG A 16 11.54 -0.39 4.88
C ARG A 16 11.05 0.94 5.42
N LEU A 17 10.27 0.91 6.49
CA LEU A 17 9.81 2.11 7.16
C LEU A 17 10.99 2.87 7.78
N LEU A 18 11.94 2.18 8.41
CA LEU A 18 13.18 2.80 8.92
C LEU A 18 13.93 3.56 7.81
N GLU A 19 14.10 2.94 6.64
CA GLU A 19 14.73 3.57 5.47
C GLU A 19 13.92 4.78 4.99
N PHE A 20 12.60 4.63 4.83
CA PHE A 20 11.72 5.70 4.35
C PHE A 20 11.69 6.91 5.29
N LEU A 21 11.52 6.69 6.60
CA LEU A 21 11.54 7.74 7.62
C LEU A 21 12.90 8.45 7.67
N SER A 22 14.00 7.71 7.51
CA SER A 22 15.34 8.30 7.43
C SER A 22 15.49 9.20 6.20
N GLN A 23 14.98 8.78 5.04
CA GLN A 23 15.03 9.58 3.81
C GLN A 23 14.16 10.84 3.87
N LEU A 24 13.10 10.81 4.68
CA LEU A 24 12.26 11.96 5.02
C LEU A 24 12.94 12.93 6.01
N GLY A 25 14.07 12.54 6.61
CA GLY A 25 14.70 13.32 7.68
C GLY A 25 13.92 13.28 9.00
N LEU A 26 13.05 12.28 9.21
CA LEU A 26 12.34 12.10 10.46
C LEU A 26 13.22 11.40 11.51
N GLU A 27 13.03 11.78 12.76
CA GLU A 27 13.92 11.37 13.87
C GLU A 27 13.48 10.01 14.45
N VAL A 28 13.98 8.92 13.86
CA VAL A 28 13.87 7.58 14.48
C VAL A 28 14.95 7.46 15.56
N VAL A 29 14.52 7.27 16.80
CA VAL A 29 15.43 7.28 17.98
C VAL A 29 15.53 5.94 18.68
N MET A 30 14.55 5.06 18.48
CA MET A 30 14.48 3.76 19.14
C MET A 30 13.87 2.71 18.22
N ILE A 31 14.42 1.50 18.22
CA ILE A 31 13.87 0.36 17.51
C ILE A 31 13.76 -0.85 18.46
N ASN A 32 12.69 -1.62 18.30
CA ASN A 32 12.48 -2.89 18.98
C ASN A 32 12.26 -4.00 17.95
N ASP A 33 12.84 -5.17 18.18
CA ASP A 33 12.51 -6.40 17.45
C ASP A 33 12.53 -7.58 18.41
N TRP A 34 11.57 -8.48 18.31
CA TRP A 34 11.54 -9.68 19.14
C TRP A 34 11.22 -10.92 18.32
N GLU A 35 12.01 -11.96 18.53
CA GLU A 35 11.76 -13.32 18.07
C GLU A 35 12.31 -14.30 19.12
N PRO A 36 11.76 -15.53 19.22
CA PRO A 36 12.28 -16.55 20.13
C PRO A 36 13.77 -16.84 19.95
N ALA A 37 14.30 -16.67 18.74
CA ALA A 37 15.70 -16.90 18.44
C ALA A 37 16.67 -15.88 19.07
N TYR A 38 16.17 -14.80 19.70
CA TYR A 38 16.98 -13.90 20.53
C TYR A 38 17.17 -14.42 21.95
N GLU A 39 16.39 -15.40 22.41
CA GLU A 39 16.51 -15.96 23.75
C GLU A 39 17.88 -16.62 23.95
N GLY A 40 18.55 -16.29 25.05
CA GLY A 40 19.89 -16.82 25.39
C GLY A 40 21.06 -16.17 24.63
N LEU A 41 20.81 -15.27 23.67
CA LEU A 41 21.87 -14.52 23.00
C LEU A 41 22.37 -13.36 23.87
N SER A 42 23.66 -13.04 23.74
CA SER A 42 24.21 -11.80 24.30
C SER A 42 23.58 -10.58 23.63
N GLU A 43 23.55 -9.43 24.31
CA GLU A 43 23.05 -8.18 23.73
C GLU A 43 23.76 -7.82 22.43
N GLN A 44 25.09 -7.98 22.38
CA GLN A 44 25.86 -7.75 21.16
C GLN A 44 25.39 -8.66 20.01
N SER A 45 25.19 -9.96 20.28
CA SER A 45 24.73 -10.91 19.25
C SER A 45 23.31 -10.62 18.76
N LYS A 46 22.41 -10.15 19.63
CA LYS A 46 21.06 -9.70 19.23
C LYS A 46 21.15 -8.49 18.31
N VAL A 47 21.97 -7.51 18.66
CA VAL A 47 22.20 -6.29 17.87
C VAL A 47 22.82 -6.62 16.51
N GLU A 48 23.86 -7.45 16.47
CA GLU A 48 24.49 -7.92 15.21
C GLU A 48 23.46 -8.59 14.30
N ARG A 49 22.65 -9.50 14.84
CA ARG A 49 21.60 -10.19 14.08
C ARG A 49 20.51 -9.23 13.59
N LEU A 50 20.08 -8.27 14.41
CA LEU A 50 19.13 -7.25 13.96
C LEU A 50 19.74 -6.38 12.87
N PHE A 51 21.00 -5.95 13.04
CA PHE A 51 21.73 -5.18 12.05
C PHE A 51 21.79 -5.92 10.71
N GLU A 52 22.07 -7.22 10.70
CA GLU A 52 22.02 -8.05 9.49
C GLU A 52 20.64 -8.06 8.82
N LYS A 53 19.55 -8.15 9.59
CA LYS A 53 18.18 -8.10 9.03
C LYS A 53 17.87 -6.76 8.37
N ILE A 54 18.28 -5.65 9.00
CA ILE A 54 17.91 -4.30 8.55
C ILE A 54 18.88 -3.73 7.52
N ALA A 55 20.17 -4.06 7.57
CA ALA A 55 21.23 -3.56 6.70
C ALA A 55 21.69 -4.57 5.63
N GLY A 56 21.26 -5.83 5.77
CA GLY A 56 21.59 -6.92 4.86
C GLY A 56 20.99 -6.76 3.47
N TYR A 57 21.49 -7.56 2.54
CA TYR A 57 21.01 -7.58 1.16
C TYR A 57 19.54 -7.98 1.12
N ASP A 58 18.72 -7.17 0.46
CA ASP A 58 17.33 -7.48 0.22
C ASP A 58 17.17 -8.20 -1.11
N TYR A 59 16.76 -9.46 -1.05
CA TYR A 59 16.60 -10.32 -2.23
C TYR A 59 15.42 -9.91 -3.12
N VAL A 60 14.43 -9.20 -2.57
CA VAL A 60 13.31 -8.65 -3.35
C VAL A 60 13.80 -7.48 -4.18
N THR A 61 14.41 -6.49 -3.52
CA THR A 61 14.89 -5.29 -4.22
C THR A 61 16.27 -5.48 -4.86
N ARG A 62 16.87 -6.66 -4.76
CA ARG A 62 18.23 -6.98 -5.22
C ARG A 62 19.28 -5.92 -4.86
N ASN A 63 19.16 -5.33 -3.67
CA ASN A 63 20.00 -4.21 -3.25
C ASN A 63 20.14 -4.17 -1.74
N LYS A 64 21.14 -3.46 -1.25
CA LYS A 64 21.19 -3.04 0.15
C LYS A 64 20.22 -1.88 0.38
N PRO A 65 19.73 -1.70 1.62
CA PRO A 65 18.93 -0.53 1.98
C PRO A 65 19.63 0.77 1.60
N ARG A 66 18.89 1.74 1.04
CA ARG A 66 19.40 3.07 0.69
C ARG A 66 19.36 3.98 1.92
N VAL A 67 19.98 3.52 3.00
CA VAL A 67 20.09 4.22 4.28
C VAL A 67 21.48 4.00 4.87
N ASN A 68 22.06 5.03 5.48
CA ASN A 68 23.37 4.95 6.10
C ASN A 68 23.27 4.27 7.47
N LEU A 69 23.46 2.95 7.50
CA LEU A 69 23.48 2.15 8.73
C LEU A 69 24.90 1.69 9.03
N ARG A 70 25.38 1.94 10.25
CA ARG A 70 26.69 1.47 10.73
C ARG A 70 26.54 0.76 12.07
N LEU A 71 27.23 -0.36 12.23
CA LEU A 71 27.37 -1.05 13.50
C LEU A 71 28.66 -0.60 14.19
N ASP A 72 28.58 -0.26 15.48
CA ASP A 72 29.71 0.13 16.33
C ASP A 72 29.54 -0.50 17.72
N GLY A 73 30.18 -1.66 17.93
CA GLY A 73 29.90 -2.51 19.08
C GLY A 73 28.40 -2.88 19.15
N PRO A 74 27.73 -2.74 20.31
CA PRO A 74 26.30 -3.01 20.45
C PRO A 74 25.40 -1.84 20.01
N VAL A 75 25.90 -0.90 19.22
CA VAL A 75 25.15 0.30 18.79
C VAL A 75 24.94 0.30 17.28
N ILE A 76 23.68 0.48 16.88
CA ILE A 76 23.32 0.73 15.48
C ILE A 76 23.19 2.24 15.28
N TRP A 77 23.95 2.76 14.34
CA TRP A 77 23.91 4.16 13.93
C TRP A 77 23.08 4.31 12.66
N LEU A 78 22.13 5.23 12.68
CA LEU A 78 21.36 5.70 11.54
C LEU A 78 21.87 7.10 11.16
N GLY A 79 22.76 7.17 10.16
CA GLY A 79 23.55 8.37 9.89
C GLY A 79 24.35 8.77 11.13
N ASN A 80 24.02 9.92 11.71
CA ASN A 80 24.64 10.43 12.94
C ASN A 80 23.82 10.15 14.21
N VAL A 81 22.71 9.43 14.09
CA VAL A 81 21.81 9.12 15.22
C VAL A 81 22.14 7.74 15.77
N ALA A 82 22.53 7.66 17.04
CA ALA A 82 22.64 6.38 17.75
C ALA A 82 21.25 5.89 18.16
N LEU A 83 20.80 4.79 17.55
CA LEU A 83 19.52 4.17 17.87
C LEU A 83 19.62 3.46 19.22
N THR A 84 18.62 3.65 20.09
CA THR A 84 18.41 2.69 21.19
C THR A 84 17.77 1.44 20.60
N THR A 85 18.43 0.30 20.74
CA THR A 85 17.93 -0.99 20.30
C THR A 85 17.39 -1.77 21.50
N LYS A 86 16.18 -2.32 21.39
CA LYS A 86 15.53 -3.14 22.40
C LYS A 86 15.11 -4.48 21.79
N PHE A 87 14.98 -5.49 22.64
CA PHE A 87 14.58 -6.85 22.26
C PHE A 87 13.48 -7.37 23.16
N GLU A 88 12.49 -6.51 23.41
CA GLU A 88 11.42 -6.77 24.36
C GLU A 88 10.20 -7.35 23.67
N ARG A 89 9.67 -8.42 24.25
CA ARG A 89 8.45 -9.07 23.77
C ARG A 89 7.21 -8.24 24.07
N GLU A 90 7.16 -7.67 25.28
CA GLU A 90 6.01 -6.96 25.79
C GLU A 90 6.19 -5.43 25.60
N PRO A 91 5.23 -4.72 24.98
CA PRO A 91 5.32 -3.29 24.67
C PRO A 91 5.75 -2.37 25.82
N GLU A 92 5.27 -2.65 27.03
CA GLU A 92 5.51 -1.85 28.24
C GLU A 92 6.96 -1.93 28.72
N ALA A 93 7.68 -3.01 28.38
CA ALA A 93 9.07 -3.21 28.78
C ALA A 93 10.06 -2.48 27.87
N ILE A 94 9.64 -2.03 26.67
CA ILE A 94 10.53 -1.40 25.68
C ILE A 94 11.18 -0.12 26.23
N GLY A 95 10.46 0.64 27.05
CA GLY A 95 10.97 1.87 27.66
C GLY A 95 10.99 3.06 26.70
N TRP A 96 9.94 3.26 25.90
CA TRP A 96 9.85 4.35 24.89
C TRP A 96 10.21 5.75 25.42
N SER A 97 9.87 6.02 26.68
CA SER A 97 10.12 7.31 27.33
C SER A 97 11.60 7.61 27.55
N GLU A 98 12.48 6.60 27.60
CA GLU A 98 13.93 6.76 27.75
C GLU A 98 14.53 7.63 26.64
N ARG A 99 13.93 7.60 25.44
CA ARG A 99 14.36 8.40 24.29
C ARG A 99 13.35 9.48 23.92
N GLY A 100 12.28 9.63 24.68
CA GLY A 100 11.20 10.58 24.44
C GLY A 100 10.42 10.27 23.17
N VAL A 101 10.18 9.00 22.86
CA VAL A 101 9.36 8.59 21.70
C VAL A 101 7.92 9.09 21.88
N GLU A 102 7.40 9.76 20.86
CA GLU A 102 6.04 10.32 20.83
C GLU A 102 5.11 9.51 19.91
N ILE A 103 5.67 8.93 18.84
CA ILE A 103 4.94 8.09 17.89
C ILE A 103 5.59 6.71 17.82
N VAL A 104 4.78 5.66 17.94
CA VAL A 104 5.21 4.28 17.74
C VAL A 104 4.64 3.74 16.45
N GLU A 105 5.51 3.26 15.58
CA GLU A 105 5.18 2.50 14.37
C GLU A 105 5.15 1.01 14.71
N GLU A 106 3.95 0.45 14.81
CA GLU A 106 3.72 -0.95 15.17
C GLU A 106 3.75 -1.82 13.91
N CYS A 107 4.92 -2.39 13.64
CA CYS A 107 5.22 -3.19 12.45
C CYS A 107 5.41 -4.69 12.74
N SER A 108 5.23 -5.15 13.98
CA SER A 108 5.41 -6.56 14.36
C SER A 108 4.26 -7.44 13.86
N GLY A 109 3.07 -6.86 13.70
CA GLY A 109 1.84 -7.57 13.37
C GLY A 109 1.20 -8.33 14.54
N ALA A 110 1.78 -8.28 15.74
CA ALA A 110 1.28 -8.96 16.93
C ALA A 110 0.25 -8.13 17.73
N PHE A 111 0.37 -6.80 17.71
CA PHE A 111 -0.41 -5.87 18.54
C PHE A 111 -1.49 -5.14 17.73
N ARG A 112 -2.36 -5.91 17.07
CA ARG A 112 -3.35 -5.37 16.11
C ARG A 112 -4.69 -4.94 16.71
N SER A 113 -5.01 -5.30 17.95
CA SER A 113 -6.23 -4.84 18.61
C SER A 113 -5.97 -3.55 19.37
N TYR A 114 -7.01 -2.75 19.61
CA TYR A 114 -6.90 -1.50 20.37
C TYR A 114 -6.26 -1.75 21.73
N GLU A 115 -6.73 -2.76 22.45
CA GLU A 115 -6.21 -3.14 23.77
C GLU A 115 -4.73 -3.55 23.74
N LYS A 116 -4.29 -4.23 22.68
CA LYS A 116 -2.89 -4.64 22.54
C LYS A 116 -1.99 -3.47 22.14
N ALA A 117 -2.43 -2.61 21.23
CA ALA A 117 -1.69 -1.45 20.78
C ALA A 117 -1.60 -0.36 21.86
N MET A 118 -2.64 -0.22 22.70
CA MET A 118 -2.65 0.67 23.88
C MET A 118 -1.51 0.37 24.85
N ARG A 119 -0.94 -0.84 24.82
CA ARG A 119 0.22 -1.21 25.65
C ARG A 119 1.48 -0.43 25.27
N HIS A 120 1.56 0.16 24.08
CA HIS A 120 2.62 1.12 23.75
C HIS A 120 2.35 2.53 24.28
N MET A 121 1.11 2.87 24.63
CA MET A 121 0.67 4.21 25.05
C MET A 121 0.98 4.48 26.52
N TYR A 122 2.27 4.60 26.85
CA TYR A 122 2.73 5.00 28.18
C TYR A 122 3.81 6.09 28.09
N GLY A 123 3.86 6.91 29.15
CA GLY A 123 4.84 7.99 29.29
C GLY A 123 4.75 9.03 28.17
N THR A 124 5.78 9.12 27.31
CA THR A 124 5.85 10.12 26.25
C THR A 124 5.05 9.77 25.00
N VAL A 125 4.65 8.52 24.80
CA VAL A 125 3.94 8.08 23.59
C VAL A 125 2.54 8.71 23.54
N ARG A 126 2.22 9.32 22.40
CA ARG A 126 0.94 9.98 22.11
C ARG A 126 0.17 9.36 20.97
N LYS A 127 0.85 8.61 20.08
CA LYS A 127 0.22 7.97 18.93
C LYS A 127 0.86 6.62 18.62
N VAL A 128 0.04 5.65 18.26
CA VAL A 128 0.47 4.35 17.72
C VAL A 128 -0.13 4.19 16.33
N ILE A 129 0.72 3.89 15.35
CA ILE A 129 0.33 3.67 13.96
C ILE A 129 0.56 2.21 13.64
N LEU A 130 -0.51 1.48 13.32
CA LEU A 130 -0.42 0.07 12.94
C LEU A 130 -0.08 -0.04 11.45
N SER A 131 0.90 -0.89 11.13
CA SER A 131 1.24 -1.24 9.74
C SER A 131 0.33 -2.33 9.15
N ALA A 132 -0.78 -2.65 9.81
CA ALA A 132 -1.71 -3.73 9.47
C ALA A 132 -3.13 -3.38 9.92
N PRO A 133 -4.17 -4.05 9.37
CA PRO A 133 -5.54 -3.80 9.79
C PRO A 133 -5.75 -4.03 11.28
N GLY A 134 -6.36 -3.04 11.93
CA GLY A 134 -6.78 -3.08 13.33
C GLY A 134 -8.22 -3.61 13.50
N ASP A 135 -8.63 -3.80 14.75
CA ASP A 135 -10.01 -4.13 15.09
C ASP A 135 -11.00 -2.96 14.84
N ASP A 136 -12.28 -3.18 15.12
CA ASP A 136 -13.35 -2.18 14.90
C ASP A 136 -13.20 -0.90 15.75
N LYS A 137 -12.42 -0.94 16.84
CA LYS A 137 -12.18 0.24 17.69
C LYS A 137 -11.09 1.15 17.11
N ILE A 138 -10.34 0.68 16.11
CA ILE A 138 -9.23 1.42 15.51
C ILE A 138 -9.66 2.01 14.17
N LYS A 139 -9.50 3.32 14.04
CA LYS A 139 -9.75 4.03 12.79
C LYS A 139 -8.74 3.63 11.72
N HIS A 140 -9.25 3.31 10.53
CA HIS A 140 -8.43 2.96 9.37
C HIS A 140 -8.31 4.16 8.46
N ALA A 141 -7.08 4.48 8.07
CA ALA A 141 -6.80 5.56 7.15
C ALA A 141 -5.99 5.07 5.96
N CYS A 142 -6.34 5.56 4.78
CA CYS A 142 -5.56 5.49 3.57
C CYS A 142 -5.29 6.91 3.09
N MET A 143 -4.02 7.22 2.87
CA MET A 143 -3.59 8.49 2.27
C MET A 143 -4.21 8.64 0.89
N GLY A 144 -4.68 9.85 0.56
CA GLY A 144 -5.38 10.18 -0.68
C GLY A 144 -6.82 9.65 -0.76
N VAL A 145 -7.37 9.11 0.33
CA VAL A 145 -8.73 8.55 0.37
C VAL A 145 -9.52 9.12 1.54
N ASN A 146 -9.14 8.77 2.78
CA ASN A 146 -9.88 9.16 3.98
C ASN A 146 -8.96 9.62 5.13
N HIS A 147 -7.69 9.90 4.86
CA HIS A 147 -6.73 10.42 5.85
C HIS A 147 -7.17 11.75 6.46
N ASN A 148 -7.90 12.58 5.71
CA ASN A 148 -8.51 13.82 6.18
C ASN A 148 -9.54 13.61 7.30
N THR A 149 -10.05 12.38 7.48
CA THR A 149 -10.96 12.07 8.57
C THR A 149 -10.22 12.00 9.91
N LEU A 150 -8.90 11.78 9.92
CA LEU A 150 -8.11 11.64 11.14
C LEU A 150 -8.16 12.91 11.99
N SER A 151 -8.25 12.72 13.30
CA SER A 151 -8.22 13.77 14.31
C SER A 151 -6.95 13.66 15.16
N PRO A 152 -6.52 14.76 15.81
CA PRO A 152 -5.43 14.70 16.78
C PRO A 152 -5.64 13.66 17.88
N ASP A 153 -6.91 13.48 18.30
CA ASP A 153 -7.34 12.58 19.38
C ASP A 153 -7.34 11.10 18.99
N ASP A 154 -7.17 10.76 17.71
CA ASP A 154 -7.02 9.38 17.25
C ASP A 154 -5.68 8.81 17.72
N ALA A 155 -5.64 8.33 18.98
CA ALA A 155 -4.44 7.83 19.64
C ALA A 155 -3.86 6.58 18.97
N ILE A 156 -4.72 5.73 18.41
CA ILE A 156 -4.31 4.53 17.68
C ILE A 156 -4.99 4.55 16.32
N ILE A 157 -4.19 4.47 15.27
CA ILE A 157 -4.67 4.44 13.88
C ILE A 157 -4.08 3.25 13.14
N SER A 158 -4.80 2.78 12.12
CA SER A 158 -4.39 1.69 11.26
C SER A 158 -4.13 2.23 9.85
N ASN A 159 -2.94 1.96 9.31
CA ASN A 159 -2.60 2.23 7.90
C ASN A 159 -3.15 1.11 6.97
N ALA A 160 -4.28 0.51 7.34
CA ALA A 160 -5.00 -0.54 6.63
C ALA A 160 -4.11 -1.72 6.17
N SER A 161 -4.50 -2.44 5.12
CA SER A 161 -3.68 -3.46 4.45
C SER A 161 -3.23 -2.98 3.07
N CYS A 162 -2.19 -3.61 2.52
CA CYS A 162 -1.74 -3.42 1.13
C CYS A 162 -2.90 -3.54 0.14
N THR A 163 -3.65 -4.65 0.16
CA THR A 163 -4.80 -4.88 -0.73
C THR A 163 -5.91 -3.84 -0.56
N SER A 164 -6.22 -3.42 0.68
CA SER A 164 -7.30 -2.44 0.89
C SER A 164 -6.94 -1.09 0.28
N LYS A 165 -5.67 -0.67 0.40
CA LYS A 165 -5.18 0.58 -0.18
C LYS A 165 -5.13 0.50 -1.71
N ASP A 166 -4.68 -0.64 -2.23
CA ASP A 166 -4.59 -0.92 -3.67
C ASP A 166 -5.94 -0.77 -4.39
N ILE A 167 -7.05 -1.09 -3.69
CA ILE A 167 -8.42 -0.99 -4.21
C ILE A 167 -9.08 0.33 -3.82
N ALA A 168 -8.86 0.86 -2.62
CA ALA A 168 -9.53 2.07 -2.15
C ALA A 168 -9.13 3.31 -2.96
N VAL A 169 -7.86 3.44 -3.33
CA VAL A 169 -7.36 4.57 -4.13
C VAL A 169 -8.08 4.67 -5.48
N PRO A 170 -8.09 3.64 -6.35
CA PRO A 170 -8.78 3.73 -7.63
C PRO A 170 -10.30 3.93 -7.49
N LEU A 171 -10.94 3.33 -6.48
CA LEU A 171 -12.37 3.59 -6.22
C LEU A 171 -12.62 5.04 -5.82
N ASN A 172 -11.74 5.65 -5.01
CA ASN A 172 -11.87 7.04 -4.62
C ASN A 172 -11.74 7.98 -5.82
N VAL A 173 -10.86 7.66 -6.78
CA VAL A 173 -10.76 8.41 -8.04
C VAL A 173 -12.09 8.39 -8.81
N LEU A 174 -12.71 7.22 -8.96
CA LEU A 174 -14.00 7.09 -9.63
C LEU A 174 -15.11 7.88 -8.93
N ILE A 175 -15.11 7.88 -7.59
CA ILE A 175 -16.09 8.60 -6.79
C ILE A 175 -15.89 10.12 -6.93
N GLU A 176 -14.68 10.61 -6.70
CA GLU A 176 -14.42 12.04 -6.58
C GLU A 176 -14.28 12.75 -7.95
N GLU A 177 -13.60 12.13 -8.93
CA GLU A 177 -13.35 12.76 -10.24
C GLU A 177 -14.51 12.57 -11.22
N LEU A 178 -15.27 11.48 -11.09
CA LEU A 178 -16.36 11.12 -12.02
C LEU A 178 -17.74 11.10 -11.36
N SER A 179 -17.84 11.41 -10.06
CA SER A 179 -19.11 11.39 -9.33
C SER A 179 -19.84 10.05 -9.38
N LEU A 180 -19.10 8.93 -9.54
CA LEU A 180 -19.69 7.60 -9.65
C LEU A 180 -20.21 7.10 -8.29
N LYS A 181 -21.49 6.68 -8.27
CA LYS A 181 -22.11 6.03 -7.10
C LYS A 181 -21.82 4.53 -7.15
N ILE A 182 -20.87 4.07 -6.33
CA ILE A 182 -20.43 2.67 -6.31
C ILE A 182 -21.45 1.77 -5.59
N LYS A 183 -22.11 0.87 -6.33
CA LYS A 183 -23.14 -0.06 -5.81
C LYS A 183 -22.59 -1.43 -5.43
N GLY A 184 -21.53 -1.86 -6.11
CA GLY A 184 -20.94 -3.16 -5.87
C GLY A 184 -19.46 -3.17 -6.25
N VAL A 185 -18.67 -3.90 -5.47
CA VAL A 185 -17.25 -4.14 -5.74
C VAL A 185 -16.98 -5.62 -5.57
N TYR A 186 -16.48 -6.26 -6.62
CA TYR A 186 -15.92 -7.59 -6.54
C TYR A 186 -14.45 -7.54 -6.89
N PHE A 187 -13.60 -8.24 -6.13
CA PHE A 187 -12.19 -8.27 -6.46
C PHE A 187 -11.51 -9.62 -6.22
N ASN A 188 -10.53 -9.90 -7.06
CA ASN A 188 -9.56 -10.96 -6.83
C ASN A 188 -8.18 -10.33 -6.63
N THR A 189 -7.59 -10.54 -5.45
CA THR A 189 -6.19 -10.16 -5.23
C THR A 189 -5.29 -11.35 -5.51
N VAL A 190 -4.32 -11.18 -6.40
CA VAL A 190 -3.25 -12.15 -6.65
C VAL A 190 -2.02 -11.62 -5.98
N HIS A 191 -1.71 -12.25 -4.86
CA HIS A 191 -0.84 -11.69 -3.85
C HIS A 191 0.38 -12.59 -3.65
N SER A 192 1.56 -11.97 -3.65
CA SER A 192 2.82 -12.64 -3.29
C SER A 192 2.76 -13.36 -1.96
N ALA A 193 3.66 -14.31 -1.79
CA ALA A 193 3.84 -14.95 -0.51
C ALA A 193 4.27 -13.94 0.59
N THR A 194 3.85 -14.22 1.82
CA THR A 194 4.16 -13.43 3.02
C THR A 194 4.70 -14.35 4.11
N ASN A 195 5.39 -13.77 5.10
CA ASN A 195 6.01 -14.51 6.20
C ASN A 195 5.02 -15.31 7.06
N THR A 196 3.71 -15.07 6.95
CA THR A 196 2.68 -15.84 7.66
C THR A 196 2.37 -17.18 7.01
N GLN A 197 2.85 -17.42 5.79
CA GLN A 197 2.68 -18.71 5.11
C GLN A 197 3.81 -19.67 5.52
N ARG A 198 3.46 -20.85 6.02
CA ARG A 198 4.43 -21.89 6.36
C ARG A 198 4.89 -22.60 5.08
N ALA A 199 6.19 -22.47 4.74
CA ALA A 199 6.86 -23.33 3.77
C ALA A 199 6.83 -24.77 4.34
N PRO A 200 6.07 -25.68 3.71
CA PRO A 200 6.30 -26.06 2.32
C PRO A 200 5.17 -25.71 1.34
N ARG A 201 4.02 -25.19 1.80
CA ARG A 201 2.82 -25.07 0.94
C ARG A 201 2.83 -23.88 -0.01
N SER A 202 3.68 -22.88 0.21
CA SER A 202 3.63 -21.60 -0.51
C SER A 202 4.59 -21.47 -1.69
N ILE A 203 5.53 -22.41 -1.86
CA ILE A 203 6.62 -22.26 -2.84
C ILE A 203 6.21 -22.80 -4.22
N ASP A 204 5.30 -23.78 -4.28
CA ASP A 204 4.89 -24.44 -5.55
C ASP A 204 3.37 -24.41 -5.80
N ASN A 205 2.59 -23.69 -4.99
CA ASN A 205 1.12 -23.73 -5.08
C ASN A 205 0.50 -22.34 -5.19
N ILE A 206 -0.63 -22.28 -5.88
CA ILE A 206 -1.62 -21.21 -5.74
C ILE A 206 -2.51 -21.57 -4.55
N LEU A 207 -2.55 -20.73 -3.52
CA LEU A 207 -3.38 -20.98 -2.33
C LEU A 207 -4.55 -20.01 -2.29
N LEU A 208 -5.76 -20.55 -2.23
CA LEU A 208 -6.96 -19.80 -1.89
C LEU A 208 -6.87 -19.33 -0.43
N HIS A 209 -7.13 -18.05 -0.22
CA HIS A 209 -7.06 -17.41 1.09
C HIS A 209 -8.21 -16.43 1.26
N THR A 210 -8.69 -16.26 2.49
CA THR A 210 -9.67 -15.22 2.82
C THR A 210 -8.98 -13.87 2.93
N THR A 211 -9.63 -12.79 2.52
CA THR A 211 -9.06 -11.44 2.62
C THR A 211 -9.91 -10.59 3.55
N GLY A 212 -9.24 -9.85 4.44
CA GLY A 212 -9.89 -8.84 5.26
C GLY A 212 -10.18 -7.53 4.51
N ALA A 213 -9.79 -7.44 3.23
CA ALA A 213 -9.90 -6.21 2.46
C ALA A 213 -11.35 -5.77 2.24
N SER A 214 -12.33 -6.68 2.14
CA SER A 214 -13.74 -6.29 2.00
C SER A 214 -14.25 -5.48 3.21
N ILE A 215 -13.89 -5.89 4.43
CA ILE A 215 -14.25 -5.17 5.67
C ILE A 215 -13.51 -3.84 5.73
N ALA A 216 -12.22 -3.85 5.42
CA ALA A 216 -11.41 -2.63 5.45
C ALA A 216 -11.84 -1.61 4.40
N LEU A 217 -12.28 -2.04 3.21
CA LEU A 217 -12.78 -1.16 2.16
C LEU A 217 -14.01 -0.38 2.62
N LYS A 218 -14.98 -1.04 3.27
CA LYS A 218 -16.15 -0.35 3.84
C LYS A 218 -15.79 0.64 4.95
N ARG A 219 -14.67 0.46 5.64
CA ARG A 219 -14.18 1.44 6.63
C ARG A 219 -13.49 2.64 5.97
N LEU A 220 -12.80 2.41 4.86
CA LEU A 220 -12.11 3.46 4.10
C LEU A 220 -13.09 4.30 3.28
N LEU A 221 -14.07 3.65 2.66
CA LEU A 221 -15.07 4.22 1.77
C LEU A 221 -16.47 3.79 2.24
N PRO A 222 -17.09 4.50 3.20
CA PRO A 222 -18.33 4.05 3.85
C PRO A 222 -19.56 4.03 2.93
N ASN A 223 -19.52 4.78 1.83
CA ASN A 223 -20.66 4.94 0.91
C ASN A 223 -20.64 3.99 -0.29
N ILE A 224 -19.74 3.00 -0.30
CA ILE A 224 -19.76 1.94 -1.32
C ILE A 224 -20.75 0.85 -0.91
N GLY A 225 -21.42 0.24 -1.89
CA GLY A 225 -22.37 -0.84 -1.64
C GLY A 225 -21.71 -2.16 -1.25
N THR A 226 -22.15 -3.26 -1.87
CA THR A 226 -21.72 -4.60 -1.44
C THR A 226 -20.29 -4.88 -1.90
N VAL A 227 -19.45 -5.46 -1.02
CA VAL A 227 -18.02 -5.72 -1.32
C VAL A 227 -17.71 -7.19 -1.10
N HIS A 228 -17.32 -7.88 -2.17
CA HIS A 228 -16.90 -9.27 -2.15
C HIS A 228 -15.49 -9.40 -2.70
N GLY A 229 -14.72 -10.34 -2.18
CA GLY A 229 -13.44 -10.61 -2.79
C GLY A 229 -12.75 -11.86 -2.30
N ARG A 230 -11.79 -12.31 -3.12
CA ARG A 230 -10.98 -13.50 -2.87
C ARG A 230 -9.51 -13.16 -2.98
N ALA A 231 -8.68 -13.92 -2.27
CA ALA A 231 -7.24 -13.81 -2.38
C ALA A 231 -6.63 -15.12 -2.87
N TYR A 232 -5.69 -14.99 -3.80
CA TYR A 232 -4.87 -16.06 -4.32
C TYR A 232 -3.44 -15.76 -3.96
N ARG A 233 -2.82 -16.61 -3.13
CA ARG A 233 -1.40 -16.50 -2.83
C ARG A 233 -0.61 -17.24 -3.89
N VAL A 234 0.38 -16.59 -4.48
CA VAL A 234 1.20 -17.14 -5.55
C VAL A 234 2.68 -17.13 -5.14
N PRO A 235 3.52 -18.04 -5.70
CA PRO A 235 4.92 -18.19 -5.29
C PRO A 235 5.82 -17.10 -5.87
N THR A 236 5.47 -15.84 -5.64
CA THR A 236 6.31 -14.67 -5.90
C THR A 236 6.77 -14.06 -4.59
N ALA A 237 7.97 -13.48 -4.58
CA ALA A 237 8.59 -12.93 -3.37
C ALA A 237 7.97 -11.58 -2.95
N ASP A 238 7.55 -10.78 -3.93
CA ASP A 238 6.86 -9.49 -3.78
C ASP A 238 6.17 -9.11 -5.09
N GLY A 239 5.38 -8.03 -5.07
CA GLY A 239 4.59 -7.57 -6.22
C GLY A 239 3.24 -8.28 -6.32
N SER A 240 2.17 -7.54 -6.17
CA SER A 240 0.80 -8.06 -6.11
C SER A 240 -0.12 -7.18 -6.91
N TRP A 241 -1.26 -7.74 -7.31
CA TRP A 241 -2.23 -6.99 -8.09
C TRP A 241 -3.65 -7.38 -7.71
N CYS A 242 -4.59 -6.49 -8.00
CA CYS A 242 -6.01 -6.73 -7.84
C CYS A 242 -6.72 -6.57 -9.18
N ASP A 243 -7.53 -7.58 -9.51
CA ASP A 243 -8.58 -7.50 -10.52
C ASP A 243 -9.86 -7.06 -9.80
N VAL A 244 -10.37 -5.88 -10.12
CA VAL A 244 -11.51 -5.26 -9.44
C VAL A 244 -12.61 -5.00 -10.46
N THR A 245 -13.76 -5.64 -10.28
CA THR A 245 -14.99 -5.32 -11.00
C THR A 245 -15.86 -4.41 -10.14
N VAL A 246 -16.29 -3.30 -10.71
CA VAL A 246 -17.09 -2.26 -10.05
C VAL A 246 -18.42 -2.12 -10.77
N ILE A 247 -19.50 -2.09 -10.00
CA ILE A 247 -20.83 -1.72 -10.46
C ILE A 247 -21.10 -0.32 -9.93
N ALA A 248 -21.32 0.62 -10.85
CA ALA A 248 -21.51 2.03 -10.52
C ALA A 248 -22.67 2.65 -11.28
N GLU A 249 -23.31 3.66 -10.68
CA GLU A 249 -24.28 4.53 -11.35
C GLU A 249 -23.65 5.92 -11.59
N SER A 250 -24.08 6.55 -12.68
CA SER A 250 -23.78 7.95 -12.99
C SER A 250 -25.03 8.66 -13.46
N GLU A 251 -25.09 9.97 -13.26
CA GLU A 251 -26.11 10.84 -13.87
C GLU A 251 -25.68 11.27 -15.29
N ASP A 252 -24.37 11.38 -15.52
CA ASP A 252 -23.77 11.72 -16.81
C ASP A 252 -23.24 10.50 -17.55
N TYR A 253 -23.17 10.60 -18.87
CA TYR A 253 -22.44 9.63 -19.68
C TYR A 253 -20.94 9.71 -19.38
N ILE A 254 -20.36 8.59 -18.96
CA ILE A 254 -18.92 8.40 -18.75
C ILE A 254 -18.39 7.53 -19.88
N SER A 255 -17.37 8.03 -20.59
CA SER A 255 -16.62 7.25 -21.58
C SER A 255 -15.37 6.60 -20.97
N GLU A 256 -14.81 5.61 -21.66
CA GLU A 256 -13.51 5.03 -21.27
C GLU A 256 -12.40 6.09 -21.19
N LEU A 257 -12.46 7.11 -22.07
CA LEU A 257 -11.50 8.21 -22.07
C LEU A 257 -11.64 9.10 -20.82
N ASP A 258 -12.87 9.33 -20.34
CA ASP A 258 -13.11 10.09 -19.12
C ASP A 258 -12.53 9.36 -17.91
N VAL A 259 -12.66 8.03 -17.87
CA VAL A 259 -12.04 7.21 -16.82
C VAL A 259 -10.52 7.33 -16.86
N LYS A 260 -9.90 7.17 -18.03
CA LYS A 260 -8.44 7.34 -18.16
C LYS A 260 -7.97 8.72 -17.70
N ARG A 261 -8.71 9.77 -18.08
CA ARG A 261 -8.42 11.16 -17.68
C ARG A 261 -8.55 11.36 -16.18
N ALA A 262 -9.57 10.78 -15.54
CA ALA A 262 -9.73 10.82 -14.10
C ALA A 262 -8.52 10.21 -13.37
N PHE A 263 -8.03 9.06 -13.83
CA PHE A 263 -6.83 8.45 -13.28
C PHE A 263 -5.57 9.29 -13.48
N VAL A 264 -5.40 9.90 -14.66
CA VAL A 264 -4.27 10.82 -14.92
C VAL A 264 -4.37 12.10 -14.08
N ARG A 265 -5.56 12.64 -13.86
CA ARG A 265 -5.76 13.79 -12.96
C ARG A 265 -5.50 13.43 -11.50
N ALA A 266 -5.90 12.24 -11.08
CA ALA A 266 -5.65 11.77 -9.73
C ALA A 266 -4.17 11.56 -9.43
N THR A 267 -3.34 11.16 -10.41
CA THR A 267 -1.88 11.14 -10.22
C THR A 267 -1.28 12.54 -10.13
N ALA A 268 -1.99 13.56 -10.63
CA ALA A 268 -1.66 14.97 -10.46
C ALA A 268 -2.14 15.56 -9.11
N ASN A 269 -2.87 14.78 -8.29
CA ASN A 269 -3.51 15.30 -7.09
C ASN A 269 -2.48 15.70 -6.02
N ILE A 270 -2.66 16.92 -5.54
CA ILE A 270 -1.73 17.74 -4.75
C ILE A 270 -1.23 17.05 -3.48
N GLU A 271 -2.00 16.18 -2.83
CA GLU A 271 -1.58 15.57 -1.57
C GLU A 271 -0.42 14.55 -1.72
N PHE A 272 -0.38 13.81 -2.84
CA PHE A 272 0.76 12.95 -3.17
C PHE A 272 1.98 13.79 -3.59
N THR A 273 1.73 14.86 -4.34
CA THR A 273 2.75 15.85 -4.71
C THR A 273 3.29 16.60 -3.51
N GLU A 274 2.49 16.87 -2.47
CA GLU A 274 2.86 17.56 -1.23
C GLU A 274 3.70 16.66 -0.31
N LEU A 275 3.32 15.39 -0.16
CA LEU A 275 4.17 14.41 0.54
C LEU A 275 5.54 14.31 -0.15
N TYR A 276 5.55 14.27 -1.48
CA TYR A 276 6.77 14.28 -2.27
C TYR A 276 7.53 15.62 -2.23
N ALA A 277 6.82 16.74 -2.16
CA ALA A 277 7.42 18.05 -2.03
C ALA A 277 8.11 18.22 -0.67
N ASN A 278 7.50 17.68 0.38
CA ASN A 278 8.09 17.60 1.71
C ASN A 278 9.33 16.68 1.74
N LEU A 279 9.30 15.54 1.02
CA LEU A 279 10.47 14.67 0.79
C LEU A 279 11.62 15.41 0.08
N LEU A 280 11.32 16.17 -0.96
CA LEU A 280 12.32 16.94 -1.71
C LEU A 280 12.88 18.09 -0.87
N LYS A 281 12.02 18.82 -0.14
CA LYS A 281 12.40 19.89 0.80
C LYS A 281 13.41 19.38 1.84
N ALA A 282 13.15 18.21 2.43
CA ALA A 282 14.04 17.58 3.41
C ALA A 282 15.43 17.24 2.83
N LYS A 283 15.53 16.94 1.53
CA LYS A 283 16.79 16.57 0.87
C LYS A 283 17.56 17.73 0.23
N SER A 284 16.88 18.84 -0.12
CA SER A 284 17.45 19.86 -1.01
C SER A 284 17.39 21.30 -0.48
N GLY A 285 16.67 21.56 0.61
CA GLY A 285 16.56 22.92 1.19
C GLY A 285 15.76 23.92 0.35
N ILE A 286 15.02 23.45 -0.65
CA ILE A 286 14.22 24.26 -1.58
C ILE A 286 12.86 24.63 -0.94
N SER A 287 12.30 25.80 -1.26
CA SER A 287 11.02 26.25 -0.71
C SER A 287 9.82 25.47 -1.26
N GLU A 288 8.76 25.33 -0.47
CA GLU A 288 7.51 24.63 -0.82
C GLU A 288 6.87 25.16 -2.11
N ARG A 289 6.90 26.49 -2.28
CA ARG A 289 6.44 27.17 -3.47
C ARG A 289 7.26 26.83 -4.71
N GLU A 290 8.59 26.76 -4.61
CA GLU A 290 9.45 26.39 -5.73
C GLU A 290 9.30 24.92 -6.12
N VAL A 291 9.02 24.03 -5.17
CA VAL A 291 8.76 22.61 -5.47
C VAL A 291 7.40 22.43 -6.11
N GLN A 292 6.37 23.13 -5.63
CA GLN A 292 5.05 23.18 -6.27
C GLN A 292 5.15 23.78 -7.68
N GLU A 293 5.83 24.92 -7.87
CA GLU A 293 5.99 25.55 -9.18
C GLU A 293 6.79 24.66 -10.15
N LYS A 294 7.84 23.94 -9.72
CA LYS A 294 8.59 23.03 -10.60
C LYS A 294 7.86 21.74 -10.94
N LEU A 295 7.28 21.05 -9.95
CA LEU A 295 6.56 19.79 -10.20
C LEU A 295 5.24 20.03 -10.94
N TYR A 296 4.49 21.07 -10.57
CA TYR A 296 3.20 21.35 -11.18
C TYR A 296 3.35 21.86 -12.63
N VAL A 297 4.31 22.77 -12.89
CA VAL A 297 4.53 23.29 -14.26
C VAL A 297 5.18 22.23 -15.15
N GLU A 298 6.16 21.47 -14.66
CA GLU A 298 6.80 20.43 -15.48
C GLU A 298 5.84 19.26 -15.75
N PHE A 299 5.04 18.85 -14.76
CA PHE A 299 4.03 17.81 -14.93
C PHE A 299 2.87 18.26 -15.83
N LEU A 300 2.32 19.47 -15.65
CA LEU A 300 1.27 20.00 -16.53
C LEU A 300 1.76 20.27 -17.96
N SER A 301 2.99 20.76 -18.12
CA SER A 301 3.60 20.98 -19.45
C SER A 301 3.86 19.67 -20.19
N ARG A 302 3.92 18.56 -19.45
CA ARG A 302 4.07 17.20 -19.97
C ARG A 302 2.78 16.41 -19.85
N LEU A 303 1.66 17.00 -19.42
CA LEU A 303 0.41 16.25 -19.21
C LEU A 303 -0.10 15.69 -20.53
N ASP A 304 -0.06 16.48 -21.60
CA ASP A 304 -0.43 16.04 -22.95
C ASP A 304 0.54 14.98 -23.50
N GLU A 305 1.84 15.11 -23.19
CA GLU A 305 2.89 14.16 -23.60
C GLU A 305 2.83 12.84 -22.79
N LEU A 306 2.52 12.93 -21.50
CA LEU A 306 2.29 11.82 -20.58
C LEU A 306 0.95 11.16 -20.89
N GLU A 307 -0.09 11.91 -21.25
CA GLU A 307 -1.39 11.41 -21.72
C GLU A 307 -1.19 10.67 -23.05
N GLU A 308 -0.43 11.20 -24.02
CA GLU A 308 -0.05 10.47 -25.23
C GLU A 308 0.84 9.25 -24.95
N MET A 309 1.80 9.36 -24.02
CA MET A 309 2.71 8.26 -23.67
C MET A 309 1.97 7.15 -22.89
N TYR A 310 1.05 7.51 -21.99
CA TYR A 310 0.16 6.58 -21.30
C TYR A 310 -0.85 5.99 -22.27
N ILE A 311 -1.45 6.76 -23.18
CA ILE A 311 -2.34 6.23 -24.24
C ILE A 311 -1.58 5.28 -25.18
N LYS A 312 -0.29 5.53 -25.47
CA LYS A 312 0.57 4.61 -26.24
C LYS A 312 1.06 3.39 -25.45
N ARG A 313 1.16 3.47 -24.10
CA ARG A 313 1.62 2.37 -23.22
C ARG A 313 0.48 1.56 -22.59
N LEU A 314 -0.69 2.15 -22.47
CA LEU A 314 -1.96 1.51 -22.21
C LEU A 314 -2.37 0.88 -23.53
N ASN A 315 -2.09 -0.41 -23.70
CA ASN A 315 -2.82 -1.17 -24.70
C ASN A 315 -4.31 -1.06 -24.36
N VAL A 316 -5.01 -0.19 -25.08
CA VAL A 316 -6.45 -0.04 -25.00
C VAL A 316 -7.06 -1.32 -25.56
N ILE A 317 -7.69 -2.10 -24.69
CA ILE A 317 -8.37 -3.33 -25.05
C ILE A 317 -9.83 -2.95 -25.29
N THR A 318 -10.23 -2.88 -26.55
CA THR A 318 -11.64 -2.70 -26.94
C THR A 318 -12.37 -4.03 -27.13
N ASP A 319 -11.72 -5.18 -26.83
CA ASP A 319 -12.28 -6.52 -27.06
C ASP A 319 -11.86 -7.52 -25.94
N PRO A 320 -12.81 -8.11 -25.19
CA PRO A 320 -12.55 -8.94 -24.00
C PRO A 320 -11.86 -10.31 -24.25
N GLN A 321 -11.49 -10.66 -25.49
CA GLN A 321 -10.69 -11.87 -25.80
C GLN A 321 -9.18 -11.53 -25.97
N PRO A 322 -8.34 -12.29 -26.72
CA PRO A 322 -6.99 -12.78 -26.34
C PRO A 322 -5.93 -11.71 -26.00
N GLY A 323 -6.24 -10.43 -26.21
CA GLY A 323 -5.43 -9.28 -25.83
C GLY A 323 -5.25 -9.13 -24.31
N LEU A 324 -6.31 -9.25 -23.50
CA LEU A 324 -6.18 -9.12 -22.04
C LEU A 324 -5.33 -10.25 -21.45
N GLU A 325 -5.54 -11.48 -21.91
CA GLU A 325 -4.75 -12.65 -21.50
C GLU A 325 -3.28 -12.53 -21.93
N ALA A 326 -3.01 -12.07 -23.16
CA ALA A 326 -1.64 -11.83 -23.62
C ALA A 326 -0.93 -10.72 -22.82
N ILE A 327 -1.63 -9.66 -22.44
CA ILE A 327 -1.10 -8.56 -21.65
C ILE A 327 -0.87 -8.98 -20.19
N LEU A 328 -1.84 -9.66 -19.57
CA LEU A 328 -1.69 -10.24 -18.24
C LEU A 328 -0.50 -11.21 -18.21
N ASN A 329 -0.37 -12.07 -19.21
CA ASN A 329 0.77 -12.97 -19.34
C ASN A 329 2.09 -12.21 -19.60
N SER A 330 2.08 -11.12 -20.35
CA SER A 330 3.27 -10.30 -20.62
C SER A 330 3.74 -9.53 -19.38
N GLU A 331 2.83 -8.90 -18.64
CA GLU A 331 3.15 -8.21 -17.38
C GLU A 331 3.51 -9.23 -16.28
N ALA A 332 2.78 -10.34 -16.15
CA ALA A 332 3.13 -11.41 -15.19
C ALA A 332 4.52 -12.01 -15.48
N ARG A 333 4.92 -12.15 -16.76
CA ARG A 333 6.27 -12.57 -17.15
C ARG A 333 7.35 -11.59 -16.68
N LYS A 334 7.10 -10.28 -16.65
CA LYS A 334 8.04 -9.28 -16.09
C LYS A 334 8.24 -9.49 -14.59
N PHE A 335 7.23 -9.97 -13.88
CA PHE A 335 7.29 -10.35 -12.46
C PHE A 335 7.74 -11.82 -12.24
N SER A 336 8.37 -12.45 -13.24
CA SER A 336 8.85 -13.85 -13.18
C SER A 336 7.76 -14.88 -12.87
N ALA A 337 6.51 -14.60 -13.25
CA ALA A 337 5.36 -15.45 -12.93
C ALA A 337 4.61 -15.85 -14.21
N ASN A 338 4.64 -17.13 -14.58
CA ASN A 338 3.73 -17.70 -15.59
C ASN A 338 2.39 -18.04 -14.91
N ILE A 339 1.59 -17.03 -14.58
CA ILE A 339 0.30 -17.23 -13.91
C ILE A 339 -0.82 -16.92 -14.92
N VAL A 340 -1.44 -17.98 -15.46
CA VAL A 340 -2.73 -17.88 -16.15
C VAL A 340 -3.80 -17.90 -15.07
N LEU A 341 -4.56 -16.81 -14.95
CA LEU A 341 -5.66 -16.74 -13.98
C LEU A 341 -7.01 -16.93 -14.64
N PRO A 342 -7.98 -17.52 -13.92
CA PRO A 342 -9.37 -17.46 -14.33
C PRO A 342 -9.83 -16.00 -14.30
N GLN A 343 -10.25 -15.47 -15.45
CA GLN A 343 -10.92 -14.17 -15.52
C GLN A 343 -12.19 -14.19 -14.66
N VAL A 344 -12.51 -13.07 -14.01
CA VAL A 344 -13.84 -12.87 -13.42
C VAL A 344 -14.84 -12.83 -14.56
N LYS A 345 -15.65 -13.88 -14.69
CA LYS A 345 -16.85 -13.82 -15.52
C LYS A 345 -17.92 -13.09 -14.73
N VAL A 346 -18.27 -11.89 -15.17
CA VAL A 346 -19.45 -11.17 -14.70
C VAL A 346 -20.67 -11.91 -15.28
N THR A 347 -21.38 -12.67 -14.44
CA THR A 347 -22.62 -13.37 -14.83
C THR A 347 -23.84 -12.56 -14.41
N SER A 348 -25.00 -12.84 -15.00
CA SER A 348 -26.28 -12.25 -14.56
C SER A 348 -26.58 -12.53 -13.09
N GLU A 349 -26.26 -13.74 -12.61
CA GLU A 349 -26.39 -14.12 -11.19
C GLU A 349 -25.51 -13.28 -10.27
N PHE A 350 -24.27 -12.99 -10.71
CA PHE A 350 -23.35 -12.11 -10.00
C PHE A 350 -23.85 -10.67 -9.93
N ILE A 351 -24.48 -10.18 -11.01
CA ILE A 351 -25.10 -8.86 -11.06
C ILE A 351 -26.27 -8.77 -10.06
N GLU A 352 -27.15 -9.76 -10.05
CA GLU A 352 -28.29 -9.84 -9.12
C GLU A 352 -27.82 -9.89 -7.65
N GLU A 353 -26.73 -10.63 -7.35
CA GLU A 353 -26.14 -10.68 -6.02
C GLU A 353 -25.59 -9.32 -5.56
N MET A 354 -24.99 -8.55 -6.48
CA MET A 354 -24.39 -7.25 -6.15
C MET A 354 -25.39 -6.10 -6.10
N GLU A 355 -26.41 -6.10 -6.97
CA GLU A 355 -27.46 -5.06 -7.03
C GLU A 355 -28.50 -5.24 -5.90
N GLY A 356 -28.68 -6.46 -5.39
CA GLY A 356 -29.75 -6.81 -4.47
C GLY A 356 -31.10 -6.93 -5.20
N ALA A 357 -32.15 -7.35 -4.48
CA ALA A 357 -33.49 -7.48 -5.07
C ALA A 357 -34.10 -6.10 -5.38
N GLY A 358 -33.95 -5.62 -6.62
CA GLY A 358 -34.45 -4.32 -7.07
C GLY A 358 -34.42 -4.19 -8.60
N GLU A 359 -35.04 -3.13 -9.14
CA GLU A 359 -34.97 -2.86 -10.59
C GLU A 359 -33.52 -2.54 -11.01
N PRO A 360 -33.10 -3.03 -12.19
CA PRO A 360 -31.74 -2.88 -12.66
C PRO A 360 -31.43 -1.41 -12.98
N ALA A 361 -30.47 -0.82 -12.26
CA ALA A 361 -30.05 0.55 -12.52
C ALA A 361 -29.35 0.68 -13.89
N THR A 362 -29.50 1.85 -14.53
CA THR A 362 -28.61 2.30 -15.60
C THR A 362 -27.20 2.44 -15.00
N GLY A 363 -26.29 1.51 -15.33
CA GLY A 363 -25.01 1.40 -14.61
C GLY A 363 -23.85 0.96 -15.48
N TYR A 364 -22.65 1.34 -15.03
CA TYR A 364 -21.36 0.99 -15.62
C TYR A 364 -20.77 -0.22 -14.94
N TYR A 365 -20.15 -1.09 -15.76
CA TYR A 365 -19.23 -2.12 -15.30
C TYR A 365 -17.81 -1.67 -15.59
N LEU A 366 -17.01 -1.55 -14.53
CA LEU A 366 -15.62 -1.16 -14.67
C LEU A 366 -14.72 -2.30 -14.18
N THR A 367 -13.78 -2.73 -15.03
CA THR A 367 -12.70 -3.64 -14.61
C THR A 367 -11.43 -2.83 -14.44
N ILE A 368 -10.88 -2.83 -13.22
CA ILE A 368 -9.61 -2.18 -12.88
C ILE A 368 -8.63 -3.27 -12.53
N ILE A 369 -7.56 -3.38 -13.31
CA ILE A 369 -6.40 -4.19 -12.93
C ILE A 369 -5.33 -3.21 -12.46
N ASN A 370 -5.06 -3.23 -11.16
CA ASN A 370 -4.01 -2.43 -10.56
C ASN A 370 -2.77 -3.30 -10.31
N PHE A 371 -1.65 -2.94 -10.92
CA PHE A 371 -0.35 -3.52 -10.62
C PHE A 371 0.35 -2.68 -9.56
N VAL A 372 0.45 -3.21 -8.33
CA VAL A 372 1.45 -2.72 -7.38
C VAL A 372 2.75 -3.38 -7.79
N ALA A 373 3.52 -2.68 -8.64
CA ALA A 373 4.86 -3.11 -8.98
C ALA A 373 5.63 -3.35 -7.68
N GLY A 374 6.12 -4.58 -7.48
CA GLY A 374 7.22 -4.80 -6.54
C GLY A 374 8.36 -3.87 -6.93
N TYR A 375 9.13 -3.42 -5.93
CA TYR A 375 10.17 -2.39 -6.08
C TYR A 375 10.98 -2.58 -7.38
N ASP A 376 10.71 -1.74 -8.39
CA ASP A 376 11.46 -1.77 -9.64
C ASP A 376 12.73 -0.93 -9.45
N ASN A 377 13.88 -1.57 -9.67
CA ASN A 377 15.18 -0.94 -9.55
C ASN A 377 15.50 -0.01 -10.72
N GLU A 378 14.84 -0.17 -11.86
CA GLU A 378 14.97 0.70 -13.02
C GLU A 378 14.13 1.97 -12.85
N ALA A 379 13.12 1.91 -11.99
CA ALA A 379 12.19 2.99 -11.69
C ALA A 379 12.72 4.03 -10.69
N GLY A 380 14.00 4.38 -10.74
CA GLY A 380 14.53 5.57 -10.04
C GLY A 380 14.11 5.76 -8.56
N SER A 381 13.42 6.87 -8.30
CA SER A 381 12.96 7.34 -6.99
C SER A 381 11.59 6.76 -6.59
N ALA A 382 11.18 6.92 -5.32
CA ALA A 382 9.84 6.52 -4.88
C ALA A 382 8.70 7.18 -5.70
N PHE A 383 8.98 8.33 -6.33
CA PHE A 383 8.06 9.03 -7.23
C PHE A 383 7.96 8.36 -8.59
N ASP A 384 9.08 7.94 -9.16
CA ASP A 384 9.10 7.17 -10.40
C ASP A 384 8.38 5.83 -10.22
N GLN A 385 8.49 5.22 -9.03
CA GLN A 385 7.72 4.02 -8.68
C GLN A 385 6.21 4.28 -8.52
N ALA A 386 5.81 5.42 -7.95
CA ALA A 386 4.40 5.82 -7.87
C ALA A 386 3.80 6.10 -9.26
N LEU A 387 4.59 6.63 -10.18
CA LEU A 387 4.23 6.79 -11.60
C LEU A 387 4.19 5.45 -12.36
N LEU A 388 4.74 4.37 -11.82
CA LEU A 388 4.65 3.05 -12.44
C LEU A 388 3.40 2.26 -12.05
N THR A 389 2.55 2.77 -11.16
CA THR A 389 1.23 2.18 -10.93
C THR A 389 0.44 2.21 -12.23
N LYS A 390 0.31 1.04 -12.86
CA LYS A 390 -0.44 0.87 -14.10
C LYS A 390 -1.85 0.45 -13.75
N TYR A 391 -2.81 1.28 -14.13
CA TYR A 391 -4.23 0.93 -14.15
C TYR A 391 -4.58 0.48 -15.57
N ILE A 392 -4.99 -0.77 -15.74
CA ILE A 392 -5.72 -1.17 -16.95
C ILE A 392 -7.19 -1.04 -16.59
N VAL A 393 -7.89 -0.17 -17.32
CA VAL A 393 -9.29 0.12 -17.07
C VAL A 393 -10.10 -0.21 -18.31
N GLY A 394 -11.08 -1.10 -18.15
CA GLY A 394 -12.11 -1.37 -19.16
C GLY A 394 -13.46 -0.86 -18.66
N LEU A 395 -14.18 -0.14 -19.52
CA LEU A 395 -15.54 0.31 -19.27
C LEU A 395 -16.49 -0.45 -20.18
N TYR A 396 -17.56 -1.00 -19.61
CA TYR A 396 -18.57 -1.72 -20.36
C TYR A 396 -19.97 -1.22 -19.98
N GLU A 397 -20.78 -0.95 -21.00
CA GLU A 397 -22.21 -0.74 -20.81
C GLU A 397 -22.93 -2.09 -20.68
N ARG A 398 -24.00 -2.13 -19.88
CA ARG A 398 -24.78 -3.35 -19.54
C ARG A 398 -25.28 -4.13 -20.78
N GLY A 399 -25.31 -3.53 -21.96
CA GLY A 399 -25.77 -4.15 -23.21
C GLY A 399 -24.70 -4.75 -24.13
N GLU A 400 -23.41 -4.50 -23.89
CA GLU A 400 -22.33 -4.86 -24.83
C GLU A 400 -21.62 -6.19 -24.51
N TRP A 401 -22.09 -6.93 -23.49
CA TRP A 401 -21.41 -8.12 -22.96
C TRP A 401 -21.97 -9.47 -23.44
N SER A 402 -22.94 -9.49 -24.36
CA SER A 402 -23.58 -10.74 -24.83
C SER A 402 -22.65 -11.63 -25.65
#